data_AF-A0A3D4UNM3-F1
#
_entry.id   AF-A0A3D4UNM3-F1
#
_cell.length_a   1.000
_cell.length_b   1.000
_cell.length_c   1.000
_cell.angle_alpha   90.00
_cell.angle_beta   90.00
_cell.angle_gamma   90.00
#
_symmetry.space_group_name_H-M   'P 1'
#
loop_
_entity.id
_entity.type
_entity.pdbx_description
1 polymer ?
#
loop_
_entity_poly.entity_id
_entity_poly.type
_entity_poly.pdbx_seq_one_letter_code
_entity_poly.pdbx_strand_id
1 'polypeptide(L)'
;VGAMCFLPDGRLVIGTFDPLQRDDRSLPDIDSKEPDKLYAILYYDAADPSDISVEEIATDVFEPSGLCVFDGDLYVAHRKRVERLRDVDGDGYFETHELVAQGWEGWNYHQFALGLVEHNGRLYTALSTAMAPPNWEGMQDNAGPNGPMRGSIIEIDLEADTAHVIAGGLRTPNGLGVTPDGALIYLDNQGTWMPSSTLAEIIPGRFYGHYNWTNFVPMLKERFPEGGHPSVYSDRPRTPPALWLPQNEVV
;
A
#
# COMPACT_ATOMS: atom_id res chain seq x y z
N VAL A 1 -3.19 9.35 -9.42
CA VAL A 1 -3.78 9.41 -8.07
C VAL A 1 -3.30 8.18 -7.31
N GLY A 2 -2.60 8.39 -6.21
CA GLY A 2 -2.11 7.34 -5.33
C GLY A 2 -3.16 6.87 -4.33
N ALA A 3 -3.92 7.79 -3.75
CA ALA A 3 -5.03 7.52 -2.84
C ALA A 3 -5.98 8.72 -2.74
N MET A 4 -7.16 8.51 -2.17
CA MET A 4 -8.14 9.57 -1.88
C MET A 4 -8.98 9.23 -0.65
N CYS A 5 -9.46 10.25 0.06
CA CYS A 5 -10.46 10.12 1.14
C CYS A 5 -11.23 11.44 1.30
N PHE A 6 -12.36 11.41 2.02
CA PHE A 6 -13.08 12.63 2.38
C PHE A 6 -12.66 13.11 3.77
N LEU A 7 -12.46 14.42 3.93
CA LEU A 7 -12.37 15.07 5.23
C LEU A 7 -13.78 15.23 5.85
N PRO A 8 -13.87 15.43 7.19
CA PRO A 8 -15.16 15.64 7.86
C PRO A 8 -15.91 16.89 7.39
N ASP A 9 -15.19 17.87 6.85
CA ASP A 9 -15.74 19.12 6.28
C ASP A 9 -16.26 18.96 4.85
N GLY A 10 -16.14 17.76 4.25
CA GLY A 10 -16.61 17.43 2.91
C GLY A 10 -15.60 17.64 1.79
N ARG A 11 -14.39 18.14 2.06
CA ARG A 11 -13.32 18.24 1.06
C ARG A 11 -12.84 16.85 0.64
N LEU A 12 -12.60 16.65 -0.67
CA LEU A 12 -12.00 15.42 -1.20
C LEU A 12 -10.49 15.54 -1.21
N VAL A 13 -9.78 14.77 -0.39
CA VAL A 13 -8.31 14.73 -0.39
C VAL A 13 -7.83 13.76 -1.44
N ILE A 14 -6.79 14.15 -2.16
CA ILE A 14 -6.09 13.33 -3.13
C ILE A 14 -4.59 13.35 -2.84
N GLY A 15 -4.01 12.16 -2.71
CA GLY A 15 -2.58 11.94 -2.80
C GLY A 15 -2.17 11.66 -4.24
N THR A 16 -1.16 12.38 -4.73
CA THR A 16 -0.55 12.12 -6.03
C THR A 16 0.95 11.93 -5.85
N PHE A 17 1.55 11.07 -6.66
CA PHE A 17 2.99 10.92 -6.70
C PHE A 17 3.44 10.45 -8.07
N ASP A 18 4.64 10.85 -8.43
CA ASP A 18 5.39 10.22 -9.51
C ASP A 18 6.17 9.03 -8.91
N PRO A 19 5.82 7.79 -9.27
CA PRO A 19 6.52 6.63 -8.75
C PRO A 19 7.98 6.67 -9.23
N LEU A 20 8.91 6.40 -8.32
CA LEU A 20 10.27 6.10 -8.73
C LEU A 20 10.30 4.74 -9.43
N GLN A 21 10.18 4.79 -10.75
CA GLN A 21 10.31 3.63 -11.61
C GLN A 21 11.78 3.28 -11.77
N ARG A 22 12.05 2.00 -11.99
CA ARG A 22 13.38 1.58 -12.44
C ARG A 22 13.61 1.96 -13.91
N ASP A 23 14.88 1.92 -14.33
CA ASP A 23 15.24 1.74 -15.74
C ASP A 23 15.70 0.29 -15.99
N ASP A 24 16.10 -0.02 -17.23
CA ASP A 24 16.52 -1.37 -17.63
C ASP A 24 17.82 -1.86 -16.93
N ARG A 25 18.52 -1.01 -16.17
CA ARG A 25 19.89 -1.23 -15.69
C ARG A 25 20.11 -0.87 -14.22
N SER A 26 19.24 -0.08 -13.59
CA SER A 26 19.40 0.43 -12.23
C SER A 26 18.14 0.27 -11.39
N LEU A 27 18.34 -0.03 -10.11
CA LEU A 27 17.26 -0.02 -9.13
C LEU A 27 16.95 1.45 -8.77
N PRO A 28 15.67 1.78 -8.53
CA PRO A 28 15.32 3.14 -8.15
C PRO A 28 15.89 3.45 -6.76
N ASP A 29 16.46 4.64 -6.61
CA ASP A 29 16.88 5.15 -5.31
C ASP A 29 15.67 5.75 -4.58
N ILE A 30 14.91 4.88 -3.92
CA ILE A 30 13.68 5.26 -3.24
C ILE A 30 13.93 6.26 -2.11
N ASP A 31 15.12 6.22 -1.51
CA ASP A 31 15.47 7.07 -0.40
C ASP A 31 15.83 8.50 -0.86
N SER A 32 16.12 8.69 -2.15
CA SER A 32 16.37 10.02 -2.75
C SER A 32 15.13 10.68 -3.34
N LYS A 33 13.92 10.13 -3.12
CA LYS A 33 12.70 10.72 -3.68
C LYS A 33 12.45 12.10 -3.06
N GLU A 34 12.19 13.10 -3.89
CA GLU A 34 11.65 14.38 -3.40
C GLU A 34 10.25 14.18 -2.81
N PRO A 35 9.88 14.90 -1.75
CA PRO A 35 8.57 14.73 -1.14
C PRO A 35 7.43 15.11 -2.08
N ASP A 36 6.35 14.34 -2.00
CA ASP A 36 5.08 14.60 -2.65
C ASP A 36 4.18 15.48 -1.76
N LYS A 37 2.96 15.73 -2.24
CA LYS A 37 1.98 16.62 -1.61
C LYS A 37 0.60 15.98 -1.58
N LEU A 38 -0.25 16.45 -0.67
CA LEU A 38 -1.68 16.18 -0.66
C LEU A 38 -2.45 17.42 -1.08
N TYR A 39 -3.53 17.21 -1.82
CA TYR A 39 -4.41 18.26 -2.29
C TYR A 39 -5.85 18.00 -1.84
N ALA A 40 -6.55 19.04 -1.39
CA ALA A 40 -8.00 19.04 -1.26
C ALA A 40 -8.64 19.55 -2.54
N ILE A 41 -9.65 18.85 -3.03
CA ILE A 41 -10.56 19.31 -4.07
C ILE A 41 -11.85 19.79 -3.42
N LEU A 42 -12.21 21.04 -3.69
CA LEU A 42 -13.43 21.68 -3.27
C LEU A 42 -14.40 21.78 -4.45
N TYR A 43 -15.69 21.72 -4.16
CA TYR A 43 -16.75 21.83 -5.16
C TYR A 43 -16.59 20.80 -6.30
N TYR A 44 -16.15 19.59 -5.98
CA TYR A 44 -15.86 18.52 -6.96
C TYR A 44 -17.11 18.10 -7.77
N ASP A 45 -18.30 18.47 -7.32
CA ASP A 45 -19.59 18.23 -7.95
C ASP A 45 -20.17 19.47 -8.67
N ALA A 46 -19.38 20.55 -8.80
CA ALA A 46 -19.79 21.76 -9.51
C ALA A 46 -20.15 21.46 -10.98
N ALA A 47 -21.19 22.14 -11.47
CA ALA A 47 -21.66 21.96 -12.84
C ALA A 47 -20.69 22.52 -13.88
N ASP A 48 -20.00 23.62 -13.55
CA ASP A 48 -18.90 24.17 -14.33
C ASP A 48 -17.56 23.72 -13.71
N PRO A 49 -16.71 22.97 -14.43
CA PRO A 49 -15.40 22.57 -13.94
C PRO A 49 -14.49 23.74 -13.53
N SER A 50 -14.72 24.97 -14.00
CA SER A 50 -13.94 26.13 -13.55
C SER A 50 -14.21 26.55 -12.11
N ASP A 51 -15.32 26.09 -11.52
CA ASP A 51 -15.69 26.35 -10.13
C ASP A 51 -15.03 25.36 -9.15
N ILE A 52 -14.38 24.31 -9.67
CA ILE A 52 -13.60 23.36 -8.88
C ILE A 52 -12.32 24.05 -8.40
N SER A 53 -12.09 24.06 -7.09
CA SER A 53 -10.85 24.58 -6.50
C SER A 53 -9.96 23.43 -6.02
N VAL A 54 -8.66 23.65 -6.09
CA VAL A 54 -7.63 22.72 -5.60
C VAL A 54 -6.72 23.48 -4.65
N GLU A 55 -6.61 22.96 -3.43
CA GLU A 55 -5.79 23.53 -2.37
C GLU A 55 -4.74 22.51 -1.95
N GLU A 56 -3.50 22.97 -1.78
CA GLU A 56 -2.46 22.16 -1.14
C GLU A 56 -2.75 22.13 0.36
N ILE A 57 -2.82 20.93 0.94
CA ILE A 57 -3.20 20.75 2.35
C ILE A 57 -2.15 19.99 3.18
N ALA A 58 -1.13 19.41 2.55
CA ALA A 58 0.02 18.83 3.24
C ALA A 58 1.20 18.70 2.28
N THR A 59 2.41 18.82 2.82
CA THR A 59 3.67 18.54 2.13
C THR A 59 4.38 17.36 2.79
N ASP A 60 5.61 17.06 2.36
CA ASP A 60 6.49 16.12 3.05
C ASP A 60 5.94 14.68 3.16
N VAL A 61 5.03 14.32 2.25
CA VAL A 61 4.53 12.96 2.08
C VAL A 61 5.34 12.21 1.04
N PHE A 62 5.30 10.88 1.04
CA PHE A 62 6.17 10.07 0.17
C PHE A 62 5.39 8.89 -0.40
N GLU A 63 5.03 9.02 -1.67
CA GLU A 63 4.18 8.09 -2.41
C GLU A 63 2.91 7.73 -1.61
N PRO A 64 2.04 8.72 -1.29
CA PRO A 64 0.83 8.50 -0.52
C PRO A 64 -0.12 7.58 -1.28
N SER A 65 -0.16 6.32 -0.86
CA SER A 65 -0.85 5.21 -1.53
C SER A 65 -1.97 4.62 -0.68
N GLY A 66 -2.24 5.23 0.47
CA GLY A 66 -3.44 5.04 1.26
C GLY A 66 -3.73 6.32 2.07
N LEU A 67 -4.99 6.71 2.14
CA LEU A 67 -5.46 7.85 2.94
C LEU A 67 -6.70 7.42 3.72
N CYS A 68 -6.74 7.76 5.00
CA CYS A 68 -7.87 7.46 5.87
C CYS A 68 -8.03 8.59 6.87
N VAL A 69 -9.27 9.02 7.14
CA VAL A 69 -9.58 9.92 8.26
C VAL A 69 -10.11 9.09 9.40
N PHE A 70 -9.58 9.30 10.60
CA PHE A 70 -10.07 8.67 11.81
C PHE A 70 -9.93 9.62 13.00
N ASP A 71 -11.02 9.78 13.76
CA ASP A 71 -11.09 10.70 14.91
C ASP A 71 -10.63 12.13 14.60
N GLY A 72 -10.95 12.63 13.38
CA GLY A 72 -10.58 13.97 12.91
C GLY A 72 -9.15 14.10 12.37
N ASP A 73 -8.28 13.12 12.63
CA ASP A 73 -6.91 13.11 12.13
C ASP A 73 -6.84 12.45 10.74
N LEU A 74 -5.92 12.94 9.90
CA LEU A 74 -5.63 12.36 8.58
C LEU A 74 -4.46 11.37 8.70
N TYR A 75 -4.65 10.14 8.25
CA TYR A 75 -3.60 9.12 8.21
C TYR A 75 -3.17 8.87 6.79
N VAL A 76 -1.86 8.77 6.59
CA VAL A 76 -1.23 8.59 5.29
C VAL A 76 -0.39 7.32 5.31
N ALA A 77 -0.72 6.37 4.42
CA ALA A 77 0.16 5.25 4.14
C ALA A 77 1.17 5.66 3.07
N HIS A 78 2.41 5.80 3.50
CA HIS A 78 3.59 5.97 2.64
C HIS A 78 4.12 4.59 2.27
N ARG A 79 5.08 4.55 1.35
CA ARG A 79 5.71 3.28 0.94
C ARG A 79 6.25 2.43 2.11
N LYS A 80 6.88 3.06 3.12
CA LYS A 80 7.63 2.38 4.19
C LYS A 80 7.04 2.55 5.60
N ARG A 81 5.98 3.35 5.72
CA ARG A 81 5.42 3.76 7.01
C ARG A 81 4.00 4.28 6.87
N VAL A 82 3.31 4.38 7.99
CA VAL A 82 2.06 5.16 8.12
C VAL A 82 2.35 6.32 9.06
N GLU A 83 1.87 7.51 8.69
CA GLU A 83 1.94 8.72 9.50
C GLU A 83 0.54 9.25 9.80
N ARG A 84 0.43 9.96 10.92
CA ARG A 84 -0.71 10.75 11.34
C ARG A 84 -0.39 12.23 11.13
N LEU A 85 -1.28 12.90 10.42
CA LEU A 85 -1.27 14.31 10.09
C LEU A 85 -2.44 14.99 10.79
N ARG A 86 -2.18 16.19 11.33
CA ARG A 86 -3.17 17.03 12.02
C ARG A 86 -3.05 18.47 11.56
N ASP A 87 -4.22 19.08 11.36
CA ASP A 87 -4.44 20.52 11.26
C ASP A 87 -4.56 21.08 12.69
N VAL A 88 -3.49 21.70 13.18
CA VAL A 88 -3.40 22.12 14.60
C VAL A 88 -4.01 23.50 14.82
N ASP A 89 -4.03 24.36 13.80
CA ASP A 89 -4.52 25.73 13.90
C ASP A 89 -5.91 25.97 13.26
N GLY A 90 -6.44 24.96 12.57
CA GLY A 90 -7.78 24.92 11.99
C GLY A 90 -7.89 25.67 10.67
N ASP A 91 -6.77 25.92 9.97
CA ASP A 91 -6.77 26.65 8.69
C ASP A 91 -7.04 25.75 7.47
N GLY A 92 -7.12 24.44 7.68
CA GLY A 92 -7.38 23.43 6.66
C GLY A 92 -6.12 22.82 6.04
N TYR A 93 -4.93 23.26 6.45
CA TYR A 93 -3.64 22.63 6.18
C TYR A 93 -3.29 21.64 7.30
N PHE A 94 -2.48 20.62 7.02
CA PHE A 94 -2.05 19.62 8.00
C PHE A 94 -0.53 19.71 8.18
N GLU A 95 -0.08 20.24 9.32
CA GLU A 95 1.34 20.59 9.54
C GLU A 95 2.17 19.46 10.13
N THR A 96 1.52 18.53 10.83
CA THR A 96 2.22 17.57 11.68
C THR A 96 2.49 16.25 10.95
N HIS A 97 3.60 15.60 11.29
CA HIS A 97 3.94 14.27 10.80
C HIS A 97 4.34 13.39 11.97
N GLU A 98 3.40 12.59 12.46
CA GLU A 98 3.64 11.66 13.56
C GLU A 98 3.68 10.22 13.05
N LEU A 99 4.79 9.53 13.27
CA LEU A 99 4.93 8.13 12.90
C LEU A 99 4.01 7.24 13.73
N VAL A 100 3.18 6.43 13.07
CA VAL A 100 2.25 5.48 13.73
C VAL A 100 2.53 4.01 13.38
N ALA A 101 3.14 3.74 12.23
CA ALA A 101 3.60 2.38 11.91
C ALA A 101 4.79 2.39 10.95
N GLN A 102 5.70 1.44 11.13
CA GLN A 102 6.83 1.18 10.24
C GLN A 102 7.31 -0.27 10.41
N GLY A 103 8.46 -0.60 9.83
CA GLY A 103 9.15 -1.89 10.03
C GLY A 103 9.22 -2.74 8.77
N TRP A 104 8.55 -2.33 7.70
CA TRP A 104 8.72 -2.91 6.38
C TRP A 104 9.67 -2.08 5.52
N GLU A 105 10.52 -2.78 4.77
CA GLU A 105 11.37 -2.18 3.73
C GLU A 105 10.52 -1.72 2.53
N GLY A 106 11.04 -0.86 1.66
CA GLY A 106 10.35 -0.44 0.42
C GLY A 106 11.33 -0.02 -0.67
N TRP A 107 12.22 -0.93 -1.06
CA TRP A 107 13.34 -0.63 -1.96
C TRP A 107 13.05 -0.95 -3.42
N ASN A 108 12.14 -1.89 -3.67
CA ASN A 108 11.78 -2.32 -5.00
C ASN A 108 10.68 -1.40 -5.56
N TYR A 109 10.74 -1.10 -6.86
CA TYR A 109 9.72 -0.29 -7.55
C TYR A 109 8.27 -0.82 -7.42
N HIS A 110 8.11 -2.07 -6.99
CA HIS A 110 6.81 -2.72 -6.83
C HIS A 110 6.41 -2.96 -5.36
N GLN A 111 7.22 -2.49 -4.41
CA GLN A 111 6.96 -2.63 -2.98
C GLN A 111 6.31 -1.36 -2.44
N PHE A 112 4.98 -1.33 -2.42
CA PHE A 112 4.15 -0.26 -1.87
C PHE A 112 3.41 -0.74 -0.62
N ALA A 113 2.98 0.21 0.21
CA ALA A 113 1.77 0.04 1.01
C ALA A 113 0.59 0.42 0.11
N LEU A 114 -0.56 -0.26 0.18
CA LEU A 114 -1.67 -0.04 -0.75
C LEU A 114 -2.96 0.00 0.04
N GLY A 115 -3.67 1.12 -0.08
CA GLY A 115 -4.83 1.45 0.72
C GLY A 115 -4.49 1.78 2.17
N LEU A 116 -5.47 2.39 2.84
CA LEU A 116 -5.52 2.55 4.27
C LEU A 116 -7.00 2.61 4.64
N VAL A 117 -7.45 1.73 5.53
CA VAL A 117 -8.84 1.75 6.03
C VAL A 117 -8.83 1.67 7.54
N GLU A 118 -9.74 2.41 8.15
CA GLU A 118 -10.06 2.25 9.56
C GLU A 118 -11.18 1.23 9.73
N HIS A 119 -11.03 0.39 10.76
CA HIS A 119 -12.08 -0.51 11.19
C HIS A 119 -11.92 -0.85 12.68
N ASN A 120 -12.96 -0.60 13.47
CA ASN A 120 -13.03 -0.88 14.91
C ASN A 120 -11.85 -0.27 15.72
N GLY A 121 -11.47 0.97 15.43
CA GLY A 121 -10.40 1.71 16.11
C GLY A 121 -8.99 1.32 15.69
N ARG A 122 -8.84 0.55 14.61
CA ARG A 122 -7.56 0.07 14.07
C ARG A 122 -7.42 0.46 12.61
N LEU A 123 -6.17 0.65 12.17
CA LEU A 123 -5.89 0.90 10.76
C LEU A 123 -5.36 -0.34 10.07
N TYR A 124 -5.68 -0.49 8.80
CA TYR A 124 -5.25 -1.62 7.98
C TYR A 124 -4.65 -1.14 6.66
N THR A 125 -3.49 -1.67 6.31
CA THR A 125 -2.86 -1.45 5.00
C THR A 125 -2.32 -2.77 4.45
N ALA A 126 -2.16 -2.85 3.13
CA ALA A 126 -1.65 -4.05 2.48
C ALA A 126 -0.29 -3.79 1.84
N LEU A 127 0.65 -4.72 2.03
CA LEU A 127 2.02 -4.61 1.50
C LEU A 127 2.20 -5.50 0.29
N SER A 128 2.51 -4.91 -0.87
CA SER A 128 2.86 -5.66 -2.07
C SER A 128 4.29 -6.22 -2.01
N THR A 129 4.58 -7.18 -2.89
CA THR A 129 5.88 -7.87 -2.97
C THR A 129 6.78 -7.28 -4.04
N ALA A 130 8.09 -7.47 -3.89
CA ALA A 130 9.06 -7.14 -4.93
C ALA A 130 8.81 -7.91 -6.24
N MET A 131 9.17 -7.30 -7.36
CA MET A 131 9.23 -7.94 -8.67
C MET A 131 10.60 -7.79 -9.32
N ALA A 132 10.93 -8.71 -10.23
CA ALA A 132 12.12 -8.63 -11.08
C ALA A 132 11.87 -7.88 -12.41
N PRO A 133 12.92 -7.30 -13.04
CA PRO A 133 12.82 -6.64 -14.33
C PRO A 133 12.75 -7.55 -15.55
N PRO A 134 11.81 -7.36 -16.49
CA PRO A 134 11.92 -7.94 -17.84
C PRO A 134 13.29 -7.64 -18.44
N ASN A 135 13.99 -8.70 -18.87
CA ASN A 135 15.19 -8.68 -19.71
C ASN A 135 16.55 -8.38 -19.06
N TRP A 136 16.72 -8.48 -17.74
CA TRP A 136 18.07 -8.57 -17.16
C TRP A 136 18.73 -9.92 -17.48
N GLU A 137 20.04 -9.93 -17.75
CA GLU A 137 20.86 -11.14 -17.90
C GLU A 137 20.93 -11.90 -16.56
N GLY A 138 19.95 -12.78 -16.30
CA GLY A 138 19.71 -13.41 -15.00
C GLY A 138 18.23 -13.56 -14.60
N MET A 139 17.32 -13.14 -15.47
CA MET A 139 15.89 -13.05 -15.19
C MET A 139 15.12 -14.37 -14.99
N GLN A 140 15.70 -15.53 -15.32
CA GLN A 140 14.97 -16.78 -15.15
C GLN A 140 14.95 -17.25 -13.69
N ASP A 141 15.97 -16.87 -12.89
CA ASP A 141 16.18 -17.42 -11.55
C ASP A 141 16.27 -16.38 -10.42
N ASN A 142 16.34 -15.08 -10.72
CA ASN A 142 16.56 -14.02 -9.72
C ASN A 142 15.40 -13.02 -9.60
N ALA A 143 14.27 -13.48 -9.08
CA ALA A 143 13.24 -12.59 -8.57
C ALA A 143 13.73 -11.77 -7.37
N GLY A 144 13.13 -10.59 -7.15
CA GLY A 144 13.49 -9.73 -6.04
C GLY A 144 13.15 -10.37 -4.68
N PRO A 145 14.12 -10.56 -3.76
CA PRO A 145 13.85 -11.06 -2.42
C PRO A 145 12.94 -10.10 -1.66
N ASN A 146 12.15 -10.63 -0.72
CA ASN A 146 11.24 -9.84 0.10
C ASN A 146 11.62 -9.86 1.57
N GLY A 147 11.39 -8.75 2.26
CA GLY A 147 11.42 -8.69 3.73
C GLY A 147 10.27 -9.48 4.37
N PRO A 148 10.34 -9.74 5.69
CA PRO A 148 9.43 -10.65 6.39
C PRO A 148 7.96 -10.21 6.41
N MET A 149 7.69 -8.91 6.25
CA MET A 149 6.32 -8.38 6.24
C MET A 149 5.72 -8.24 4.83
N ARG A 150 6.49 -8.43 3.76
CA ARG A 150 6.00 -8.17 2.40
C ARG A 150 5.06 -9.26 1.90
N GLY A 151 4.03 -8.85 1.14
CA GLY A 151 2.96 -9.74 0.68
C GLY A 151 1.95 -10.06 1.77
N SER A 152 1.54 -9.06 2.56
CA SER A 152 0.72 -9.26 3.75
C SER A 152 -0.25 -8.10 4.03
N ILE A 153 -1.21 -8.33 4.93
CA ILE A 153 -2.05 -7.29 5.54
C ILE A 153 -1.44 -6.93 6.90
N ILE A 154 -1.25 -5.63 7.12
CA ILE A 154 -0.80 -5.07 8.38
C ILE A 154 -1.99 -4.49 9.12
N GLU A 155 -2.17 -4.90 10.37
CA GLU A 155 -3.02 -4.21 11.34
C GLU A 155 -2.15 -3.26 12.17
N ILE A 156 -2.65 -2.05 12.40
CA ILE A 156 -2.02 -1.01 13.20
C ILE A 156 -2.98 -0.68 14.35
N ASP A 157 -2.52 -0.94 15.57
CA ASP A 157 -3.20 -0.61 16.81
C ASP A 157 -2.69 0.74 17.31
N LEU A 158 -3.53 1.77 17.19
CA LEU A 158 -3.20 3.14 17.56
C LEU A 158 -3.11 3.33 19.07
N GLU A 159 -3.84 2.52 19.87
CA GLU A 159 -3.80 2.61 21.32
C GLU A 159 -2.56 1.92 21.90
N ALA A 160 -2.20 0.77 21.33
CA ALA A 160 -1.04 -0.01 21.77
C ALA A 160 0.28 0.45 21.13
N ASP A 161 0.24 1.33 20.14
CA ASP A 161 1.40 1.74 19.33
C ASP A 161 2.12 0.52 18.72
N THR A 162 1.35 -0.34 18.06
CA THR A 162 1.91 -1.56 17.43
C THR A 162 1.41 -1.76 16.01
N ALA A 163 2.24 -2.38 15.17
CA ALA A 163 1.88 -2.84 13.85
C ALA A 163 2.29 -4.30 13.66
N HIS A 164 1.39 -5.15 13.18
CA HIS A 164 1.68 -6.56 12.98
C HIS A 164 0.97 -7.17 11.77
N VAL A 165 1.55 -8.23 11.23
CA VAL A 165 0.96 -8.97 10.12
C VAL A 165 -0.20 -9.81 10.63
N ILE A 166 -1.39 -9.62 10.05
CA ILE A 166 -2.57 -10.43 10.39
C ILE A 166 -2.90 -11.48 9.33
N ALA A 167 -2.50 -11.29 8.07
CA ALA A 167 -2.71 -12.26 7.00
C ALA A 167 -1.62 -12.13 5.94
N GLY A 168 -1.35 -13.19 5.17
CA GLY A 168 -0.25 -13.23 4.22
C GLY A 168 -0.61 -13.84 2.86
N GLY A 169 0.35 -13.84 1.95
CA GLY A 169 0.17 -14.40 0.61
C GLY A 169 -0.52 -13.48 -0.38
N LEU A 170 -0.33 -12.17 -0.21
CA LEU A 170 -0.74 -11.14 -1.16
C LEU A 170 0.38 -10.93 -2.19
N ARG A 171 0.01 -10.59 -3.42
CA ARG A 171 0.97 -10.22 -4.47
C ARG A 171 1.10 -8.70 -4.55
N THR A 172 0.07 -8.05 -5.06
CA THR A 172 0.03 -6.60 -5.30
C THR A 172 -1.40 -6.12 -5.10
N PRO A 173 -1.80 -5.94 -3.84
CA PRO A 173 -3.15 -5.54 -3.50
C PRO A 173 -3.57 -4.23 -4.18
N ASN A 174 -4.82 -4.12 -4.61
CA ASN A 174 -5.36 -2.89 -5.23
C ASN A 174 -6.12 -1.99 -4.24
N GLY A 175 -5.97 -2.26 -2.95
CA GLY A 175 -6.66 -1.53 -1.89
C GLY A 175 -7.47 -2.45 -1.00
N LEU A 176 -7.99 -1.84 0.07
CA LEU A 176 -8.81 -2.47 1.09
C LEU A 176 -10.15 -1.76 1.16
N GLY A 177 -11.13 -2.43 1.73
CA GLY A 177 -12.43 -1.84 2.04
C GLY A 177 -13.07 -2.51 3.25
N VAL A 178 -14.09 -1.87 3.78
CA VAL A 178 -14.98 -2.44 4.79
C VAL A 178 -16.36 -2.58 4.17
N THR A 179 -16.94 -3.77 4.21
CA THR A 179 -18.31 -3.99 3.72
C THR A 179 -19.35 -3.44 4.71
N PRO A 180 -20.61 -3.22 4.30
CA PRO A 180 -21.66 -2.71 5.19
C PRO A 180 -21.94 -3.59 6.42
N ASP A 181 -21.67 -4.89 6.34
CA ASP A 181 -21.77 -5.85 7.42
C ASP A 181 -20.47 -5.98 8.25
N GLY A 182 -19.46 -5.18 7.95
CA GLY A 182 -18.24 -5.05 8.75
C GLY A 182 -17.09 -5.99 8.36
N ALA A 183 -17.17 -6.68 7.22
CA ALA A 183 -16.06 -7.52 6.77
C ALA A 183 -14.96 -6.66 6.15
N LEU A 184 -13.72 -6.90 6.57
CA LEU A 184 -12.54 -6.36 5.89
C LEU A 184 -12.33 -7.12 4.59
N ILE A 185 -12.19 -6.43 3.46
CA ILE A 185 -11.93 -7.02 2.16
C ILE A 185 -10.70 -6.38 1.53
N TYR A 186 -10.04 -7.14 0.65
CA TYR A 186 -8.99 -6.62 -0.20
C TYR A 186 -9.14 -7.11 -1.64
N LEU A 187 -8.55 -6.35 -2.55
CA LEU A 187 -8.40 -6.71 -3.95
C LEU A 187 -6.94 -7.05 -4.24
N ASP A 188 -6.66 -7.96 -5.18
CA ASP A 188 -5.29 -8.28 -5.62
C ASP A 188 -5.18 -8.30 -7.15
N ASN A 189 -4.00 -7.98 -7.68
CA ASN A 189 -3.69 -8.04 -9.11
C ASN A 189 -3.26 -9.45 -9.54
N GLN A 190 -3.74 -9.86 -10.71
CA GLN A 190 -3.27 -11.04 -11.44
C GLN A 190 -1.77 -11.00 -11.74
N GLY A 191 -1.11 -12.15 -11.68
CA GLY A 191 0.29 -12.37 -12.04
C GLY A 191 0.86 -13.64 -11.42
N THR A 192 2.12 -13.62 -11.03
CA THR A 192 2.80 -14.78 -10.40
C THR A 192 1.94 -15.34 -9.27
N TRP A 193 1.64 -16.64 -9.28
CA TRP A 193 0.79 -17.34 -8.30
C TRP A 193 -0.69 -16.88 -8.20
N MET A 194 -1.07 -15.82 -8.92
CA MET A 194 -2.39 -15.20 -8.91
C MET A 194 -3.00 -15.24 -10.32
N PRO A 195 -3.79 -16.27 -10.68
CA PRO A 195 -4.20 -16.51 -12.07
C PRO A 195 -5.14 -15.43 -12.63
N SER A 196 -5.90 -14.75 -11.76
CA SER A 196 -6.71 -13.59 -12.09
C SER A 196 -6.72 -12.62 -10.90
N SER A 197 -7.17 -11.39 -11.12
CA SER A 197 -7.42 -10.44 -10.04
C SER A 197 -8.55 -10.95 -9.16
N THR A 198 -8.47 -10.69 -7.86
CA THR A 198 -9.39 -11.27 -6.87
C THR A 198 -9.95 -10.22 -5.95
N LEU A 199 -11.14 -10.48 -5.42
CA LEU A 199 -11.64 -9.90 -4.18
C LEU A 199 -11.74 -11.02 -3.13
N ALA A 200 -11.23 -10.77 -1.93
CA ALA A 200 -11.33 -11.71 -0.82
C ALA A 200 -11.53 -10.98 0.50
N GLU A 201 -12.25 -11.62 1.43
CA GLU A 201 -12.32 -11.20 2.82
C GLU A 201 -10.96 -11.43 3.49
N ILE A 202 -10.50 -10.43 4.27
CA ILE A 202 -9.33 -10.49 5.13
C ILE A 202 -9.73 -11.21 6.42
N ILE A 203 -9.23 -12.43 6.61
CA ILE A 203 -9.43 -13.22 7.82
C ILE A 203 -8.08 -13.43 8.48
N PRO A 204 -7.88 -13.00 9.74
CA PRO A 204 -6.61 -13.19 10.44
C PRO A 204 -6.14 -14.64 10.43
N GLY A 205 -4.84 -14.83 10.18
CA GLY A 205 -4.20 -16.13 10.05
C GLY A 205 -4.38 -16.81 8.69
N ARG A 206 -4.96 -16.16 7.68
CA ARG A 206 -5.11 -16.77 6.35
C ARG A 206 -3.91 -16.48 5.44
N PHE A 207 -3.71 -17.41 4.50
CA PHE A 207 -2.77 -17.30 3.40
C PHE A 207 -3.53 -17.26 2.07
N TYR A 208 -3.23 -16.30 1.20
CA TYR A 208 -4.01 -16.04 -0.02
C TYR A 208 -3.39 -16.54 -1.33
N GLY A 209 -2.20 -17.15 -1.26
CA GLY A 209 -1.67 -17.97 -2.34
C GLY A 209 -0.44 -17.41 -3.06
N HIS A 210 -0.04 -16.16 -2.83
CA HIS A 210 1.23 -15.65 -3.35
C HIS A 210 2.42 -16.10 -2.49
N TYR A 211 3.45 -16.68 -3.11
CA TYR A 211 4.68 -17.05 -2.43
C TYR A 211 5.79 -16.05 -2.76
N ASN A 212 6.42 -15.53 -1.71
CA ASN A 212 7.61 -14.70 -1.84
C ASN A 212 8.78 -15.51 -2.36
N TRP A 213 9.62 -14.83 -3.13
CA TRP A 213 10.91 -15.33 -3.52
C TRP A 213 11.90 -15.17 -2.35
N THR A 214 12.52 -16.30 -1.97
CA THR A 214 13.46 -16.40 -0.84
C THR A 214 14.90 -16.57 -1.32
N ASN A 215 15.16 -16.35 -2.60
CA ASN A 215 16.48 -16.50 -3.21
C ASN A 215 17.47 -15.46 -2.67
N PHE A 216 18.74 -15.83 -2.69
CA PHE A 216 19.84 -14.90 -2.49
C PHE A 216 20.15 -14.17 -3.81
N VAL A 217 20.18 -12.84 -3.78
CA VAL A 217 20.55 -12.01 -4.94
C VAL A 217 21.86 -11.28 -4.62
N PRO A 218 22.98 -11.58 -5.31
CA PRO A 218 24.28 -11.01 -5.01
C PRO A 218 24.33 -9.48 -5.00
N MET A 219 23.58 -8.82 -5.90
CA MET A 219 23.48 -7.36 -5.95
C MET A 219 22.73 -6.75 -4.76
N LEU A 220 21.94 -7.55 -4.06
CA LEU A 220 21.14 -7.13 -2.90
C LEU A 220 21.68 -7.72 -1.60
N LYS A 221 22.88 -8.33 -1.59
CA LYS A 221 23.46 -8.98 -0.41
C LYS A 221 23.60 -8.06 0.80
N GLU A 222 23.76 -6.76 0.60
CA GLU A 222 23.84 -5.79 1.70
C GLU A 222 22.49 -5.59 2.39
N ARG A 223 21.39 -5.78 1.65
CA ARG A 223 20.01 -5.66 2.15
C ARG A 223 19.45 -7.02 2.60
N PHE A 224 19.81 -8.08 1.88
CA PHE A 224 19.40 -9.48 2.10
C PHE A 224 20.62 -10.41 2.10
N PRO A 225 21.42 -10.42 3.17
CA PRO A 225 22.63 -11.22 3.24
C PRO A 225 22.37 -12.72 3.14
N GLU A 226 21.18 -13.17 3.56
CA GLU A 226 20.76 -14.58 3.56
C GLU A 226 19.67 -14.88 2.53
N GLY A 227 19.29 -13.89 1.71
CA GLY A 227 18.16 -13.97 0.79
C GLY A 227 16.85 -13.44 1.37
N GLY A 228 15.76 -13.63 0.62
CA GLY A 228 14.42 -13.18 0.99
C GLY A 228 13.72 -14.08 2.02
N HIS A 229 12.60 -13.59 2.55
CA HIS A 229 11.77 -14.30 3.52
C HIS A 229 10.55 -14.92 2.86
N PRO A 230 10.10 -16.12 3.32
CA PRO A 230 8.86 -16.72 2.84
C PRO A 230 7.67 -15.82 3.19
N SER A 231 6.59 -15.92 2.42
CA SER A 231 5.36 -15.21 2.75
C SER A 231 4.82 -15.67 4.10
N VAL A 232 4.31 -14.73 4.89
CA VAL A 232 3.68 -15.07 6.18
C VAL A 232 2.53 -16.05 5.94
N TYR A 233 2.49 -17.10 6.77
CA TYR A 233 1.51 -18.20 6.70
C TYR A 233 1.56 -19.07 5.42
N SER A 234 2.66 -19.06 4.67
CA SER A 234 2.83 -19.88 3.46
C SER A 234 2.75 -21.40 3.70
N ASP A 235 2.83 -21.84 4.96
CA ASP A 235 2.62 -23.22 5.42
C ASP A 235 1.13 -23.62 5.48
N ARG A 236 0.21 -22.66 5.38
CA ARG A 236 -1.24 -22.88 5.46
C ARG A 236 -1.86 -23.10 4.08
N PRO A 237 -3.02 -23.78 4.00
CA PRO A 237 -3.75 -23.90 2.74
C PRO A 237 -4.14 -22.53 2.18
N ARG A 238 -4.10 -22.40 0.85
CA ARG A 238 -4.61 -21.23 0.15
C ARG A 238 -6.08 -20.99 0.52
N THR A 239 -6.39 -19.75 0.86
CA THR A 239 -7.74 -19.26 1.09
C THR A 239 -8.38 -18.92 -0.25
N PRO A 240 -9.55 -19.48 -0.58
CA PRO A 240 -10.23 -19.13 -1.83
C PRO A 240 -10.68 -17.66 -1.78
N PRO A 241 -10.64 -16.94 -2.90
CA PRO A 241 -11.23 -15.61 -2.96
C PRO A 241 -12.76 -15.68 -2.92
N ALA A 242 -13.38 -14.58 -2.53
CA ALA A 242 -14.83 -14.43 -2.63
C ALA A 242 -15.26 -14.29 -4.11
N LEU A 243 -14.43 -13.61 -4.91
CA LEU A 243 -14.66 -13.42 -6.33
C LEU A 243 -13.34 -13.42 -7.11
N TRP A 244 -13.34 -14.09 -8.27
CA TRP A 244 -12.35 -13.87 -9.32
C TRP A 244 -12.90 -12.85 -10.31
N LEU A 245 -12.14 -11.80 -10.59
CA LEU A 245 -12.51 -10.82 -11.60
C LEU A 245 -12.26 -11.40 -13.00
N PRO A 246 -13.11 -11.08 -13.99
CA PRO A 246 -12.85 -11.47 -15.38
C PRO A 246 -11.50 -10.96 -15.88
N GLN A 247 -10.79 -11.79 -16.65
CA GLN A 247 -9.47 -11.50 -17.18
C GLN A 247 -9.43 -11.88 -18.66
N ASN A 248 -8.86 -11.00 -19.49
CA ASN A 248 -8.72 -11.18 -20.95
C ASN A 248 -10.04 -11.32 -21.75
N GLU A 249 -11.19 -11.23 -21.09
CA GLU A 249 -12.53 -11.28 -21.69
C GLU A 249 -13.39 -10.13 -21.13
N VAL A 250 -13.17 -8.93 -21.64
CA VAL A 250 -14.20 -7.89 -21.65
C VAL A 250 -14.52 -7.70 -23.13
N VAL A 251 -15.54 -8.42 -23.62
CA VAL A 251 -16.06 -8.32 -25.00
C VAL A 251 -17.18 -7.31 -25.03
#